data_AF-A0A7L4NS53-F1
#
_entry.id   AF-A0A7L4NS53-F1
#
_cell.length_a   1.000
_cell.length_b   1.000
_cell.length_c   1.000
_cell.angle_alpha   90.00
_cell.angle_beta   90.00
_cell.angle_gamma   90.00
#
_symmetry.space_group_name_H-M   'P 1'
#
loop_
_entity.id
_entity.type
_entity.pdbx_description
1 polymer ?
#
loop_
_entity_poly.entity_id
_entity_poly.type
_entity_poly.pdbx_seq_one_letter_code
_entity_poly.pdbx_strand_id
1 'polypeptide(L)'
;FLAGIENLPFELQRNFQLMRDLDQRTEDLKAEIDKLATEYISNARTLSSEEKLGLLKQIQDAYGKCKEFGDDKVQLAMQTYEMVDKHIRRLDTDLARFEADLKEKQIESSDYDSSSSKGKKKGRAQKEKKAARARSKGKNSDEEAPKTAQKKLKLVRT
;
A
#
# COMPACT_ATOMS: atom_id res chain seq x y z
N PHE A 1 -11.37 -4.57 -20.10
CA PHE A 1 -11.40 -4.81 -18.64
C PHE A 1 -10.12 -5.46 -18.10
N LEU A 2 -9.41 -6.31 -18.86
CA LEU A 2 -8.22 -7.05 -18.40
C LEU A 2 -6.84 -6.38 -18.61
N ALA A 3 -6.70 -5.49 -19.59
CA ALA A 3 -5.39 -4.94 -20.01
C ALA A 3 -4.60 -4.17 -18.93
N GLY A 4 -5.23 -3.77 -17.82
CA GLY A 4 -4.51 -3.19 -16.68
C GLY A 4 -3.92 -4.25 -15.74
N ILE A 5 -4.65 -5.35 -15.49
CA ILE A 5 -4.27 -6.38 -14.52
C ILE A 5 -3.31 -7.41 -15.14
N GLU A 6 -3.43 -7.67 -16.45
CA GLU A 6 -2.57 -8.63 -17.16
C GLU A 6 -1.09 -8.23 -17.17
N ASN A 7 -0.79 -6.92 -17.14
CA ASN A 7 0.60 -6.44 -17.14
C ASN A 7 1.22 -6.40 -15.74
N LEU A 8 0.43 -6.48 -14.67
CA LEU A 8 0.92 -6.35 -13.30
C LEU A 8 2.01 -7.37 -12.94
N PRO A 9 1.88 -8.68 -13.25
CA PRO A 9 2.92 -9.65 -12.95
C PRO A 9 4.25 -9.34 -13.67
N PHE A 10 4.17 -8.89 -14.92
CA PHE A 10 5.34 -8.53 -15.71
C PHE A 10 6.02 -7.25 -15.16
N GLU A 11 5.23 -6.23 -14.83
CA GLU A 11 5.74 -4.98 -14.25
C GLU A 11 6.34 -5.21 -12.87
N LEU A 12 5.72 -6.03 -12.01
CA LEU A 12 6.28 -6.44 -10.72
C LEU A 12 7.61 -7.17 -10.89
N GLN A 13 7.67 -8.16 -11.79
CA GLN A 13 8.91 -8.89 -12.04
C GLN A 13 10.03 -7.94 -12.50
N ARG A 14 9.72 -7.02 -13.42
CA ARG A 14 10.67 -5.99 -13.87
C ARG A 14 11.14 -5.11 -12.71
N ASN A 15 10.22 -4.63 -11.87
CA ASN A 15 10.55 -3.74 -10.75
C ASN A 15 11.39 -4.46 -9.69
N PHE A 16 11.09 -5.73 -9.38
CA PHE A 16 11.92 -6.52 -8.46
C PHE A 16 13.31 -6.78 -9.03
N GLN A 17 13.44 -7.02 -10.34
CA GLN A 17 14.76 -7.14 -10.96
C GLN A 17 15.54 -5.83 -10.85
N LEU A 18 14.92 -4.70 -11.18
CA LEU A 18 15.56 -3.38 -11.01
C LEU A 18 15.96 -3.12 -9.55
N MET A 19 15.12 -3.49 -8.59
CA MET A 19 15.40 -3.33 -7.17
C MET A 19 16.62 -4.15 -6.75
N ARG A 20 16.71 -5.41 -7.19
CA ARG A 20 17.88 -6.26 -6.95
C ARG A 20 19.15 -5.69 -7.58
N ASP A 21 19.07 -5.13 -8.77
CA ASP A 21 20.21 -4.52 -9.45
C ASP A 21 20.69 -3.26 -8.69
N LEU A 22 19.76 -2.42 -8.23
CA LEU A 22 20.08 -1.27 -7.36
C LEU A 22 20.65 -1.72 -6.02
N ASP A 23 20.11 -2.81 -5.45
CA ASP A 23 20.62 -3.43 -4.22
C ASP A 23 22.07 -3.86 -4.37
N GLN A 24 22.38 -4.62 -5.41
CA GLN A 24 23.73 -5.06 -5.69
C GLN A 24 24.69 -3.87 -5.86
N ARG A 25 24.34 -2.88 -6.69
CA ARG A 25 25.20 -1.69 -6.91
C ARG A 25 25.46 -0.89 -5.63
N THR A 26 24.46 -0.83 -4.74
CA THR A 26 24.61 -0.13 -3.45
C THR A 26 25.55 -0.90 -2.53
N GLU A 27 25.41 -2.22 -2.45
CA GLU A 27 26.30 -3.06 -1.63
C GLU A 27 27.75 -3.04 -2.16
N ASP A 28 27.92 -3.05 -3.49
CA ASP A 28 29.25 -2.94 -4.11
C ASP A 28 29.93 -1.60 -3.73
N LEU A 29 29.19 -0.48 -3.79
CA LEU A 29 29.70 0.83 -3.37
C LEU A 29 29.98 0.90 -1.88
N LYS A 30 29.15 0.30 -1.02
CA LYS A 30 29.44 0.22 0.42
C LYS A 30 30.73 -0.53 0.69
N ALA A 31 30.94 -1.67 0.03
CA ALA A 31 32.17 -2.43 0.15
C ALA A 31 33.40 -1.65 -0.34
N GLU A 32 33.26 -0.89 -1.43
CA GLU A 32 34.31 0.00 -1.94
C GLU A 32 34.63 1.12 -0.95
N ILE A 33 33.60 1.77 -0.40
CA ILE A 33 33.74 2.80 0.63
C ILE A 33 34.47 2.24 1.86
N ASP A 34 34.07 1.08 2.36
CA ASP A 34 34.70 0.44 3.53
C ASP A 34 36.16 0.10 3.26
N LYS A 35 36.48 -0.37 2.06
CA LYS A 35 37.87 -0.61 1.63
C LYS A 35 38.69 0.67 1.62
N LEU A 36 38.21 1.73 0.97
CA LEU A 36 38.90 3.02 0.90
C LEU A 36 39.07 3.66 2.28
N ALA A 37 38.05 3.57 3.14
CA ALA A 37 38.10 4.05 4.51
C ALA A 37 39.14 3.28 5.33
N THR A 38 39.19 1.95 5.18
CA THR A 38 40.19 1.11 5.85
C THR A 38 41.61 1.45 5.39
N GLU A 39 41.81 1.66 4.09
CA GLU A 39 43.10 2.08 3.52
C GLU A 39 43.55 3.43 4.08
N TYR A 40 42.63 4.40 4.11
CA TYR A 40 42.89 5.73 4.67
C TYR A 40 43.31 5.66 6.13
N ILE A 41 42.58 4.90 6.97
CA ILE A 41 42.88 4.77 8.41
C ILE A 41 44.22 4.06 8.63
N SER A 42 44.47 2.97 7.89
CA SER A 42 45.68 2.15 8.04
C SER A 42 46.94 2.90 7.64
N ASN A 43 46.85 3.77 6.63
CA ASN A 43 47.99 4.52 6.09
C ASN A 43 47.97 6.01 6.45
N ALA A 44 47.11 6.45 7.37
CA ALA A 44 46.91 7.86 7.70
C ALA A 44 48.17 8.60 8.14
N ARG A 45 49.18 7.88 8.67
CA ARG A 45 50.45 8.45 9.12
C ARG A 45 51.54 8.46 8.05
N THR A 46 51.41 7.62 7.02
CA THR A 46 52.42 7.43 5.97
C THR A 46 52.05 8.16 4.68
N LEU A 47 50.77 8.35 4.41
CA LEU A 47 50.28 9.11 3.25
C LEU A 47 50.65 10.59 3.33
N SER A 48 50.98 11.17 2.18
CA SER A 48 51.08 12.61 1.98
C SER A 48 49.72 13.30 2.09
N SER A 49 49.71 14.63 2.22
CA SER A 49 48.47 15.40 2.25
C SER A 49 47.67 15.27 0.95
N GLU A 50 48.35 15.18 -0.20
CA GLU A 50 47.71 15.05 -1.51
C GLU A 50 47.03 13.69 -1.67
N GLU A 51 47.70 12.61 -1.27
CA GLU A 51 47.12 11.26 -1.32
C GLU A 51 45.93 11.12 -0.36
N LYS A 52 46.01 11.70 0.84
CA LYS A 52 44.87 11.76 1.77
C LYS A 52 43.68 12.47 1.17
N LEU A 53 43.90 13.61 0.54
CA LEU A 53 42.85 14.36 -0.13
C LEU A 53 42.23 13.57 -1.29
N GLY A 54 43.07 12.86 -2.06
CA GLY A 54 42.64 11.96 -3.12
C GLY A 54 41.72 10.84 -2.62
N LEU A 55 42.13 10.12 -1.57
CA LEU A 55 41.33 9.07 -0.93
C LEU A 55 40.00 9.60 -0.38
N LEU A 56 40.04 10.74 0.33
CA LEU A 56 38.82 11.35 0.88
C LEU A 56 37.85 11.76 -0.23
N LYS A 57 38.36 12.27 -1.36
CA LYS A 57 37.53 12.61 -2.52
C LYS A 57 36.88 11.37 -3.13
N GLN A 58 37.63 10.27 -3.29
CA GLN A 58 37.08 9.01 -3.79
C GLN A 58 35.98 8.46 -2.87
N ILE A 59 36.21 8.49 -1.55
CA ILE A 59 35.20 8.09 -0.56
C ILE A 59 33.94 8.96 -0.69
N GLN A 60 34.11 10.29 -0.78
CA GLN A 60 32.98 11.22 -0.92
C GLN A 60 32.18 10.95 -2.21
N ASP A 61 32.87 10.76 -3.34
CA ASP A 61 32.23 10.49 -4.63
C ASP A 61 31.46 9.15 -4.61
N ALA A 62 32.05 8.11 -4.01
CA ALA A 62 31.40 6.81 -3.83
C ALA A 62 30.17 6.91 -2.90
N TYR A 63 30.27 7.66 -1.81
CA TYR A 63 29.12 7.94 -0.92
C TYR A 63 28.00 8.68 -1.65
N GLY A 64 28.34 9.67 -2.49
CA GLY A 64 27.38 10.40 -3.30
C GLY A 64 26.56 9.46 -4.18
N LYS A 65 27.24 8.60 -4.95
CA LYS A 65 26.59 7.58 -5.79
C LYS A 65 25.79 6.56 -4.98
N CYS A 66 26.32 6.12 -3.84
CA CYS A 66 25.63 5.17 -2.97
C CYS A 66 24.32 5.76 -2.45
N LYS A 67 24.31 7.06 -2.13
CA LYS A 67 23.10 7.78 -1.72
C LYS A 67 22.11 7.90 -2.88
N GLU A 68 22.57 8.24 -4.08
CA GLU A 68 21.72 8.33 -5.28
C GLU A 68 21.00 7.00 -5.56
N PHE A 69 21.71 5.87 -5.52
CA PHE A 69 21.06 4.55 -5.64
C PHE A 69 20.08 4.26 -4.49
N GLY A 70 20.38 4.72 -3.28
CA GLY A 70 19.45 4.65 -2.15
C GLY A 70 18.14 5.41 -2.42
N ASP A 71 18.24 6.62 -2.95
CA ASP A 71 17.09 7.45 -3.32
C ASP A 71 16.28 6.79 -4.46
N ASP A 72 16.95 6.25 -5.48
CA ASP A 72 16.31 5.52 -6.58
C ASP A 72 15.54 4.27 -6.09
N LYS A 73 16.08 3.52 -5.13
CA LYS A 73 15.37 2.38 -4.53
C LYS A 73 14.09 2.80 -3.82
N VAL A 74 14.14 3.90 -3.07
CA VAL A 74 12.96 4.43 -2.37
C VAL A 74 11.89 4.79 -3.38
N GLN A 75 12.26 5.49 -4.47
CA GLN A 75 11.31 5.84 -5.53
C GLN A 75 10.72 4.60 -6.22
N LEU A 76 11.55 3.61 -6.54
CA LEU A 76 11.07 2.36 -7.14
C LEU A 76 10.12 1.60 -6.22
N ALA A 77 10.41 1.56 -4.92
CA ALA A 77 9.55 0.93 -3.92
C ALA A 77 8.20 1.66 -3.82
N MET A 78 8.21 2.99 -3.77
CA MET A 78 6.99 3.80 -3.77
C MET A 78 6.14 3.54 -5.01
N GLN A 79 6.73 3.62 -6.20
CA GLN A 79 6.04 3.37 -7.46
C GLN A 79 5.46 1.95 -7.52
N THR A 80 6.22 0.95 -7.08
CA THR A 80 5.78 -0.45 -7.07
C THR A 80 4.62 -0.65 -6.10
N TYR A 81 4.67 -0.01 -4.94
CA TYR A 81 3.59 -0.05 -3.96
C TYR A 81 2.30 0.60 -4.51
N GLU A 82 2.40 1.81 -5.06
CA GLU A 82 1.27 2.54 -5.63
C GLU A 82 0.61 1.78 -6.79
N MET A 83 1.42 1.17 -7.65
CA MET A 83 0.95 0.30 -8.73
C MET A 83 0.11 -0.85 -8.16
N VAL A 84 0.62 -1.57 -7.16
CA VAL A 84 -0.10 -2.68 -6.53
C VAL A 84 -1.38 -2.22 -5.83
N ASP A 85 -1.34 -1.13 -5.06
CA ASP A 85 -2.51 -0.56 -4.38
C ASP A 85 -3.63 -0.20 -5.37
N LYS A 86 -3.27 0.38 -6.52
CA LYS A 86 -4.21 0.67 -7.60
C LYS A 86 -4.91 -0.60 -8.12
N HIS A 87 -4.21 -1.72 -8.20
CA HIS A 87 -4.82 -2.98 -8.62
C HIS A 87 -5.74 -3.57 -7.54
N ILE A 88 -5.35 -3.48 -6.26
CA ILE A 88 -6.19 -3.92 -5.13
C ILE A 88 -7.53 -3.17 -5.16
N ARG A 89 -7.50 -1.83 -5.17
CA ARG A 89 -8.71 -1.00 -5.19
C ARG A 89 -9.63 -1.29 -6.38
N ARG A 90 -9.03 -1.59 -7.53
CA ARG A 90 -9.78 -1.95 -8.73
C ARG A 90 -10.50 -3.29 -8.55
N LEU A 91 -9.80 -4.30 -8.03
CA LEU A 91 -10.40 -5.60 -7.72
C LEU A 91 -11.52 -5.47 -6.70
N ASP A 92 -11.35 -4.65 -5.66
CA ASP A 92 -12.39 -4.38 -4.66
C ASP A 92 -13.64 -3.75 -5.29
N THR A 93 -13.44 -2.79 -6.20
CA THR A 93 -14.53 -2.13 -6.92
C THR A 93 -15.26 -3.11 -7.85
N ASP A 94 -14.51 -3.91 -8.59
CA ASP A 94 -15.06 -4.92 -9.50
C ASP A 94 -15.85 -5.97 -8.69
N LEU A 95 -15.33 -6.42 -7.54
CA LEU A 95 -15.99 -7.35 -6.63
C LEU A 95 -17.32 -6.79 -6.10
N ALA A 96 -17.31 -5.55 -5.59
CA ALA A 96 -18.52 -4.90 -5.09
C ALA A 96 -19.61 -4.77 -6.18
N ARG A 97 -19.19 -4.48 -7.43
CA ARG A 97 -20.10 -4.45 -8.57
C ARG A 97 -20.66 -5.84 -8.90
N PHE A 98 -19.81 -6.86 -8.92
CA PHE A 98 -20.26 -8.24 -9.15
C PHE A 98 -21.28 -8.70 -8.09
N GLU A 99 -21.08 -8.34 -6.83
CA GLU A 99 -22.04 -8.65 -5.76
C GLU A 99 -23.38 -7.92 -5.93
N ALA A 100 -23.36 -6.66 -6.39
CA ALA A 100 -24.57 -5.89 -6.66
C ALA A 100 -25.37 -6.49 -7.82
N ASP A 101 -24.70 -6.80 -8.94
CA ASP A 101 -25.33 -7.41 -10.12
C ASP A 101 -25.92 -8.80 -9.79
N LEU A 102 -25.29 -9.55 -8.88
CA LEU A 102 -25.81 -10.85 -8.42
C LEU A 102 -27.09 -10.70 -7.58
N LYS A 103 -27.14 -9.71 -6.68
CA LYS A 103 -28.32 -9.39 -5.86
C LYS A 103 -29.47 -8.89 -6.73
N GLU A 104 -29.19 -8.04 -7.72
CA GLU A 104 -30.21 -7.54 -8.66
C GLU A 104 -30.85 -8.70 -9.44
N LYS A 105 -30.05 -9.60 -10.02
CA LYS A 105 -30.56 -10.79 -10.73
C LYS A 105 -31.39 -11.73 -9.84
N GLN A 106 -31.03 -11.86 -8.57
CA GLN A 106 -31.83 -12.64 -7.61
C GLN A 106 -33.19 -11.99 -7.36
N ILE A 107 -33.25 -10.67 -7.19
CA ILE A 107 -34.50 -9.93 -6.99
C ILE A 107 -35.38 -10.05 -8.25
N GLU A 108 -34.84 -9.80 -9.44
CA GLU A 108 -35.57 -9.92 -10.71
C GLU A 108 -36.14 -11.32 -10.94
N SER A 109 -35.42 -12.38 -10.54
CA SER A 109 -35.91 -13.76 -10.64
C SER A 109 -37.05 -14.08 -9.65
N SER A 110 -37.09 -13.39 -8.51
CA SER A 110 -38.09 -13.62 -7.45
C SER A 110 -39.41 -12.88 -7.71
N ASP A 111 -39.37 -11.73 -8.38
CA ASP A 111 -40.56 -10.92 -8.67
C ASP A 111 -41.40 -11.49 -9.84
N TYR A 112 -40.81 -12.31 -10.72
CA TYR A 112 -41.55 -12.96 -11.81
C TYR A 112 -42.48 -14.09 -11.32
N ASP A 113 -42.13 -14.79 -10.24
CA ASP A 113 -42.94 -15.88 -9.68
C ASP A 113 -44.13 -15.38 -8.82
N SER A 114 -44.04 -14.15 -8.28
CA SER A 114 -45.06 -13.59 -7.38
C SER A 114 -46.33 -13.10 -8.11
N SER A 115 -46.35 -13.09 -9.45
CA SER A 115 -47.51 -12.63 -10.23
C SER A 115 -48.51 -13.74 -10.64
N SER A 116 -48.25 -15.02 -10.34
CA SER A 116 -49.12 -16.14 -10.75
C SER A 116 -50.24 -16.53 -9.79
N SER A 117 -50.29 -15.99 -8.56
CA SER A 117 -51.31 -16.37 -7.56
C SER A 117 -52.52 -15.42 -7.53
N LYS A 118 -53.33 -15.45 -8.59
CA LYS A 118 -54.65 -14.80 -8.63
C LYS A 118 -55.75 -15.83 -8.35
N GLY A 119 -56.13 -16.03 -7.08
CA GLY A 119 -57.17 -17.03 -6.75
C GLY A 119 -57.76 -17.00 -5.33
N LYS A 120 -58.69 -16.06 -5.07
CA LYS A 120 -59.87 -16.12 -4.17
C LYS A 120 -59.73 -16.74 -2.75
N LYS A 121 -60.01 -15.94 -1.70
CA LYS A 121 -61.30 -15.91 -0.96
C LYS A 121 -61.33 -14.92 0.22
N LYS A 122 -62.48 -14.25 0.34
CA LYS A 122 -62.93 -13.35 1.43
C LYS A 122 -63.04 -14.07 2.79
N GLY A 123 -62.79 -13.32 3.87
CA GLY A 123 -63.28 -13.61 5.23
C GLY A 123 -63.00 -12.44 6.18
N ARG A 124 -64.04 -11.88 6.80
CA ARG A 124 -64.07 -10.63 7.58
C ARG A 124 -64.38 -10.95 9.05
N ALA A 125 -63.67 -10.29 9.99
CA ALA A 125 -64.04 -9.90 11.38
C ALA A 125 -62.79 -10.00 12.31
N GLN A 126 -62.62 -9.33 13.45
CA GLN A 126 -63.09 -8.07 14.04
C GLN A 126 -62.24 -7.91 15.33
N LYS A 127 -61.47 -6.81 15.40
CA LYS A 127 -61.03 -6.01 16.57
C LYS A 127 -61.14 -6.63 17.99
N GLU A 128 -60.02 -6.71 18.73
CA GLU A 128 -59.95 -6.19 20.10
C GLU A 128 -58.53 -5.91 20.62
N LYS A 129 -58.43 -4.91 21.52
CA LYS A 129 -57.25 -4.25 22.06
C LYS A 129 -56.56 -5.08 23.17
N LYS A 130 -55.24 -4.92 23.34
CA LYS A 130 -54.63 -4.56 24.65
C LYS A 130 -53.15 -4.18 24.51
N ALA A 131 -52.73 -3.37 25.47
CA ALA A 131 -51.63 -2.42 25.40
C ALA A 131 -50.29 -2.92 25.97
N ALA A 132 -49.24 -2.23 25.54
CA ALA A 132 -48.03 -1.83 26.28
C ALA A 132 -47.12 -2.89 26.92
N ARG A 133 -45.85 -2.92 26.50
CA ARG A 133 -44.75 -2.34 27.30
C ARG A 133 -43.43 -2.28 26.52
N ALA A 134 -42.73 -1.18 26.78
CA ALA A 134 -41.40 -0.84 26.31
C ALA A 134 -40.28 -1.71 26.90
N ARG A 135 -39.15 -1.78 26.18
CA ARG A 135 -37.75 -1.73 26.65
C ARG A 135 -36.85 -1.98 25.42
N SER A 136 -36.29 -0.93 24.81
CA SER A 136 -35.02 -0.28 25.14
C SER A 136 -33.79 -1.18 25.00
N LYS A 137 -32.84 -0.67 24.19
CA LYS A 137 -31.39 -0.61 24.46
C LYS A 137 -30.53 -1.67 23.77
N GLY A 138 -29.70 -1.19 22.84
CA GLY A 138 -28.62 -1.93 22.19
C GLY A 138 -27.97 -1.09 21.09
N LYS A 139 -27.40 0.06 21.48
CA LYS A 139 -26.57 0.94 20.64
C LYS A 139 -25.10 0.68 20.99
N ASN A 140 -24.22 0.90 20.01
CA ASN A 140 -22.76 1.07 20.05
C ASN A 140 -21.93 -0.22 19.90
N SER A 141 -21.12 -0.36 18.83
CA SER A 141 -19.90 0.38 18.40
C SER A 141 -18.65 -0.19 19.05
N ASP A 142 -17.70 -0.68 18.24
CA ASP A 142 -16.41 0.02 18.15
C ASP A 142 -15.66 -0.38 16.86
N GLU A 143 -15.36 0.65 16.07
CA GLU A 143 -14.33 0.64 15.03
C GLU A 143 -13.06 1.18 15.67
N GLU A 144 -11.96 0.42 15.64
CA GLU A 144 -10.65 0.94 16.01
C GLU A 144 -9.76 1.02 14.77
N ALA A 145 -9.75 2.19 14.13
CA ALA A 145 -8.73 2.60 13.16
C ALA A 145 -7.80 3.64 13.81
N PRO A 146 -6.46 3.47 13.76
CA PRO A 146 -5.55 4.42 14.39
C PRO A 146 -5.35 5.65 13.48
N LYS A 147 -5.59 6.83 14.05
CA LYS A 147 -5.26 8.13 13.43
C LYS A 147 -3.78 8.44 13.64
N THR A 148 -3.01 8.52 12.55
CA THR A 148 -1.68 9.12 12.52
C THR A 148 -1.79 10.65 12.57
N ALA A 149 -1.35 11.25 13.68
CA ALA A 149 -1.21 12.70 13.82
C ALA A 149 0.26 13.10 13.64
N GLN A 150 0.52 13.95 12.65
CA GLN A 150 1.82 14.54 12.33
C GLN A 150 2.02 15.91 13.02
N LYS A 151 3.30 16.20 13.32
CA LYS A 151 3.98 17.51 13.52
C LYS A 151 3.76 18.20 14.89
N LYS A 152 4.78 18.75 15.58
CA LYS A 152 5.86 19.64 15.11
C LYS A 152 7.11 19.55 15.99
N LEU A 153 8.30 19.49 15.39
CA LEU A 153 9.58 19.80 16.05
C LEU A 153 9.84 21.32 15.96
N LYS A 154 10.12 21.96 17.10
CA LYS A 154 10.59 23.35 17.17
C LYS A 154 12.11 23.35 17.11
N LEU A 155 12.65 24.09 16.14
CA LEU A 155 14.07 24.43 16.01
C LEU A 155 14.43 25.48 17.07
N VAL A 156 15.33 25.16 17.99
CA VAL A 156 16.00 26.14 18.86
C VAL A 156 17.41 26.35 18.31
N ARG A 157 17.71 27.59 17.93
CA ARG A 157 19.07 28.07 17.68
C ARG A 157 19.70 28.44 19.02
N THR A 158 20.88 27.93 19.31
CA THR A 158 21.88 28.60 20.13
C THR A 158 23.25 28.22 19.59
#